data_AF-A0AAE1HDK3-F1
#
_entry.id   AF-A0AAE1HDK3-F1
#
_cell.length_a   1.000
_cell.length_b   1.000
_cell.length_c   1.000
_cell.angle_alpha   90.00
_cell.angle_beta   90.00
_cell.angle_gamma   90.00
#
_symmetry.space_group_name_H-M   'P 1'
#
loop_
_entity.id
_entity.type
_entity.pdbx_description
1 polymer ?
#
loop_
_entity_poly.entity_id
_entity_poly.type
_entity_poly.pdbx_seq_one_letter_code
_entity_poly.pdbx_strand_id
1 'polypeptide(L)'
;MNDRRVFTRSPLHHDLLHSPPGLVIGPDEHLVGDGAYVVTSFMMAPYANNGHLTERQLNFNKKLSQCRVRVENAFAKAKGKWRRLKFLHVRNPRNLVEHVTASFVLHNFLIREGEQMIDEAELARPINDNEMLVGAIDEQLIDDVPEAERVLQDAAEARGEEKRLFYTDHLLPLPEEEEREDDDEIDGDL
;
A
#
# COMPACT_ATOMS: atom_id res chain seq x y z
N MET A 1 -16.33 -7.32 -6.01
CA MET A 1 -16.26 -6.25 -7.05
C MET A 1 -14.88 -6.36 -7.69
N ASN A 2 -14.74 -6.27 -9.01
CA ASN A 2 -13.44 -6.46 -9.69
C ASN A 2 -12.97 -5.12 -10.24
N ASP A 3 -11.88 -4.57 -9.72
CA ASP A 3 -11.38 -3.23 -10.03
C ASP A 3 -11.02 -3.08 -11.50
N ARG A 4 -10.44 -4.13 -12.11
CA ARG A 4 -10.23 -4.18 -13.57
C ARG A 4 -11.51 -3.91 -14.34
N ARG A 5 -12.64 -4.51 -13.92
CA ARG A 5 -13.93 -4.33 -14.61
C ARG A 5 -14.49 -2.92 -14.43
N VAL A 6 -14.26 -2.31 -13.26
CA VAL A 6 -14.63 -0.90 -13.00
C VAL A 6 -13.81 0.01 -13.91
N PHE A 7 -12.50 -0.20 -13.98
CA PHE A 7 -11.60 0.55 -14.86
C PHE A 7 -11.99 0.40 -16.33
N THR A 8 -12.15 -0.83 -16.85
CA THR A 8 -12.51 -1.07 -18.26
C THR A 8 -13.83 -0.41 -18.66
N ARG A 9 -14.76 -0.17 -17.72
CA ARG A 9 -16.05 0.50 -17.96
C ARG A 9 -16.02 2.00 -17.65
N SER A 10 -14.90 2.52 -17.19
CA SER A 10 -14.78 3.93 -16.81
C SER A 10 -14.58 4.82 -18.05
N PRO A 11 -15.05 6.08 -18.01
CA PRO A 11 -14.72 7.07 -19.03
C PRO A 11 -13.21 7.24 -19.22
N LEU A 12 -12.43 7.16 -18.13
CA LEU A 12 -10.97 7.24 -18.17
C LEU A 12 -10.35 6.18 -19.10
N HIS A 13 -10.81 4.94 -19.04
CA HIS A 13 -10.29 3.88 -19.91
C HIS A 13 -10.65 4.12 -21.38
N HIS A 14 -11.86 4.61 -21.64
CA HIS A 14 -12.28 5.01 -22.98
C HIS A 14 -11.40 6.14 -23.52
N ASP A 15 -11.14 7.17 -22.70
CA ASP A 15 -10.33 8.31 -23.09
C ASP A 15 -8.87 7.91 -23.34
N LEU A 16 -8.30 7.03 -22.52
CA LEU A 16 -6.94 6.49 -22.71
C LEU A 16 -6.78 5.67 -24.00
N LEU A 17 -7.86 5.01 -24.47
CA LEU A 17 -7.83 4.20 -25.69
C LEU A 17 -8.04 5.01 -26.97
N HIS A 18 -8.89 6.02 -26.92
CA HIS A 18 -9.35 6.73 -28.12
C HIS A 18 -8.75 8.11 -28.30
N SER A 19 -8.11 8.67 -27.27
CA SER A 19 -7.41 9.95 -27.37
C SER A 19 -6.03 9.80 -28.02
N PRO A 20 -5.53 10.87 -28.68
CA PRO A 20 -4.13 10.91 -29.11
C PRO A 20 -3.16 10.65 -27.95
N PRO A 21 -2.04 9.93 -28.18
CA PRO A 21 -0.99 9.76 -27.18
C PRO A 21 -0.51 11.10 -26.65
N GLY A 22 -0.27 11.21 -25.34
CA GLY A 22 0.14 12.47 -24.70
C GLY A 22 -0.99 13.39 -24.26
N LEU A 23 -2.25 13.12 -24.67
CA LEU A 23 -3.38 14.01 -24.31
C LEU A 23 -3.92 13.75 -22.88
N VAL A 24 -4.10 12.48 -22.52
CA VAL A 24 -4.67 12.08 -21.22
C VAL A 24 -3.59 11.87 -20.16
N ILE A 25 -2.50 11.22 -20.56
CA ILE A 25 -1.26 11.06 -19.80
C ILE A 25 -0.10 11.39 -20.73
N GLY A 26 1.00 11.90 -20.17
CA GLY A 26 2.20 12.25 -20.92
C GLY A 26 2.80 11.05 -21.67
N PRO A 27 3.63 11.30 -22.70
CA PRO A 27 4.17 10.25 -23.57
C PRO A 27 5.03 9.20 -22.84
N ASP A 28 5.66 9.55 -21.71
CA ASP A 28 6.46 8.65 -20.88
C ASP A 28 5.77 8.30 -19.55
N GLU A 29 4.50 8.67 -19.39
CA GLU A 29 3.73 8.41 -18.19
C GLU A 29 2.89 7.13 -18.34
N HIS A 30 2.79 6.39 -17.25
CA HIS A 30 2.07 5.12 -17.21
C HIS A 30 1.30 5.00 -15.90
N LEU A 31 0.10 4.44 -15.98
CA LEU A 31 -0.64 3.99 -14.81
C LEU A 31 0.03 2.75 -14.20
N VAL A 32 0.00 2.66 -12.87
CA VAL A 32 0.52 1.51 -12.13
C VAL A 32 -0.65 0.64 -11.69
N GLY A 33 -0.78 -0.51 -12.34
CA GLY A 33 -1.79 -1.53 -12.04
C GLY A 33 -1.27 -2.62 -11.11
N ASP A 34 -2.19 -3.30 -10.44
CA ASP A 34 -1.92 -4.57 -9.78
C ASP A 34 -1.98 -5.76 -10.77
N GLY A 35 -1.78 -6.98 -10.27
CA GLY A 35 -1.76 -8.19 -11.09
C GLY A 35 -3.10 -8.55 -11.77
N ALA A 36 -4.21 -7.88 -11.45
CA ALA A 36 -5.48 -8.08 -12.13
C ALA A 36 -5.58 -7.28 -13.44
N TYR A 37 -4.77 -6.23 -13.60
CA TYR A 37 -4.75 -5.38 -14.79
C TYR A 37 -3.91 -6.00 -15.92
N VAL A 38 -4.20 -5.56 -17.15
CA VAL A 38 -3.47 -5.97 -18.35
C VAL A 38 -2.46 -4.90 -18.70
N VAL A 39 -1.25 -5.31 -19.10
CA VAL A 39 -0.22 -4.41 -19.61
C VAL A 39 -0.68 -3.79 -20.93
N THR A 40 -0.62 -2.48 -21.03
CA THR A 40 -0.96 -1.70 -22.24
C THR A 40 0.05 -0.57 -22.42
N SER A 41 -0.06 0.22 -23.49
CA SER A 41 0.79 1.40 -23.70
C SER A 41 0.69 2.46 -22.61
N PHE A 42 -0.36 2.43 -21.79
CA PHE A 42 -0.61 3.39 -20.71
C PHE A 42 -0.72 2.74 -19.32
N MET A 43 -0.56 1.42 -19.20
CA MET A 43 -0.71 0.67 -17.94
C MET A 43 0.41 -0.34 -17.77
N MET A 44 1.18 -0.20 -16.70
CA MET A 44 2.17 -1.20 -16.24
C MET A 44 1.55 -2.09 -15.17
N ALA A 45 1.69 -3.40 -15.31
CA ALA A 45 1.24 -4.39 -14.35
C ALA A 45 2.37 -5.40 -14.10
N PRO A 46 2.44 -6.04 -12.92
CA PRO A 46 3.52 -6.98 -12.61
C PRO A 46 3.46 -8.22 -13.50
N TYR A 47 4.62 -8.80 -13.81
CA TYR A 47 4.70 -10.12 -14.41
C TYR A 47 4.11 -11.16 -13.45
N ALA A 48 3.21 -12.01 -13.95
CA ALA A 48 2.62 -13.08 -13.18
C ALA A 48 3.70 -14.08 -12.74
N ASN A 49 3.78 -14.35 -11.43
CA ASN A 49 4.75 -15.30 -10.89
C ASN A 49 4.23 -16.73 -11.07
N ASN A 50 4.67 -17.40 -12.13
CA ASN A 50 4.41 -18.81 -12.40
C ASN A 50 5.60 -19.72 -12.01
N GLY A 51 6.52 -19.23 -11.16
CA GLY A 51 7.73 -19.95 -10.76
C GLY A 51 8.92 -19.80 -11.70
N HIS A 52 8.76 -19.12 -12.84
CA HIS A 52 9.81 -18.99 -13.88
C HIS A 52 10.03 -17.53 -14.29
N LEU A 53 10.10 -16.61 -13.33
CA LEU A 53 10.45 -15.22 -13.61
C LEU A 53 11.96 -15.08 -13.83
N THR A 54 12.33 -14.40 -14.91
CA THR A 54 13.73 -13.98 -15.13
C THR A 54 14.12 -12.91 -14.10
N GLU A 55 15.42 -12.76 -13.84
CA GLU A 55 15.94 -11.73 -12.93
C GLU A 55 15.47 -10.32 -13.31
N ARG A 56 15.39 -10.02 -14.61
CA ARG A 56 14.88 -8.73 -15.12
C ARG A 56 13.41 -8.51 -14.76
N GLN A 57 12.58 -9.54 -14.88
CA GLN A 57 11.16 -9.47 -14.51
C GLN A 57 10.98 -9.33 -12.99
N LEU A 58 11.82 -10.02 -12.21
CA LEU A 58 11.84 -9.87 -10.76
C LEU A 58 12.21 -8.44 -10.35
N ASN A 59 13.25 -7.86 -10.97
CA ASN A 59 13.65 -6.48 -10.74
C ASN A 59 12.53 -5.48 -11.10
N PHE A 60 11.86 -5.70 -12.24
CA PHE A 60 10.70 -4.90 -12.64
C PHE A 60 9.56 -4.99 -11.61
N ASN A 61 9.16 -6.19 -11.21
CA ASN A 61 8.10 -6.40 -10.22
C ASN A 61 8.46 -5.74 -8.88
N LYS A 62 9.73 -5.82 -8.45
CA LYS A 62 10.23 -5.16 -7.23
C LYS A 62 10.07 -3.63 -7.32
N LYS A 63 10.50 -3.02 -8.43
CA LYS A 63 10.35 -1.57 -8.64
C LYS A 63 8.88 -1.14 -8.70
N LEU A 64 8.05 -1.88 -9.43
CA LEU A 64 6.62 -1.61 -9.52
C LEU A 64 5.93 -1.70 -8.14
N SER A 65 6.32 -2.70 -7.34
CA SER A 65 5.84 -2.84 -5.96
C SER A 65 6.26 -1.64 -5.09
N GLN A 66 7.50 -1.17 -5.19
CA GLN A 66 7.95 0.04 -4.48
C GLN A 66 7.12 1.28 -4.85
N CYS A 67 6.79 1.46 -6.14
CA CYS A 67 5.89 2.52 -6.57
C CYS A 67 4.50 2.39 -5.93
N ARG A 68 3.94 1.17 -5.91
CA ARG A 68 2.63 0.89 -5.29
C ARG A 68 2.64 1.20 -3.79
N VAL A 69 3.69 0.84 -3.05
CA VAL A 69 3.82 1.17 -1.63
C VAL A 69 3.77 2.69 -1.39
N ARG A 70 4.39 3.50 -2.26
CA ARG A 70 4.30 4.97 -2.16
C ARG A 70 2.87 5.47 -2.34
N VAL A 71 2.15 4.92 -3.31
CA VAL A 71 0.74 5.24 -3.57
C VAL A 71 -0.14 4.83 -2.38
N GLU A 72 0.03 3.61 -1.89
CA GLU A 72 -0.69 3.08 -0.73
C GLU A 72 -0.44 3.94 0.52
N ASN A 73 0.81 4.33 0.79
CA ASN A 73 1.16 5.21 1.90
C ASN A 73 0.53 6.60 1.77
N ALA A 74 0.47 7.17 0.56
CA ALA A 74 -0.20 8.46 0.34
C ALA A 74 -1.69 8.38 0.66
N PHE A 75 -2.37 7.33 0.18
CA PHE A 75 -3.77 7.08 0.52
C PHE A 75 -3.98 6.81 2.00
N ALA A 76 -3.06 6.09 2.64
CA ALA A 76 -3.13 5.78 4.06
C ALA A 76 -3.04 7.07 4.89
N LYS A 77 -2.09 7.97 4.58
CA LYS A 77 -1.98 9.33 5.19
C LYS A 77 -3.24 10.16 4.97
N ALA A 78 -3.80 10.15 3.76
CA ALA A 78 -5.05 10.85 3.47
C ALA A 78 -6.21 10.32 4.32
N LYS A 79 -6.40 9.00 4.41
CA LYS A 79 -7.44 8.37 5.24
C LYS A 79 -7.20 8.56 6.74
N GLY A 80 -5.94 8.65 7.16
CA GLY A 80 -5.56 8.97 8.54
C GLY A 80 -6.03 10.38 8.93
N LYS A 81 -5.64 11.39 8.15
CA LYS A 81 -5.96 12.81 8.43
C LYS A 81 -7.45 13.08 8.26
N TRP A 82 -8.02 12.63 7.16
CA TRP A 82 -9.43 12.79 6.86
C TRP A 82 -10.20 11.56 7.32
N ARG A 83 -10.37 11.41 8.64
CA ARG A 83 -11.09 10.26 9.25
C ARG A 83 -12.47 10.00 8.61
N ARG A 84 -13.11 11.05 8.09
CA ARG A 84 -14.38 10.94 7.35
C ARG A 84 -14.29 10.06 6.09
N LEU A 85 -13.11 9.94 5.46
CA LEU A 85 -12.88 9.03 4.34
C LEU A 85 -12.89 7.55 4.74
N LYS A 86 -12.75 7.22 6.03
CA LYS A 86 -12.88 5.84 6.53
C LYS A 86 -14.33 5.37 6.51
N PHE A 87 -15.27 6.28 6.82
CA PHE A 87 -16.70 5.99 6.88
C PHE A 87 -17.52 7.10 6.21
N LEU A 88 -17.90 6.86 4.95
CA LEU A 88 -18.75 7.76 4.18
C LEU A 88 -20.17 7.19 4.11
N HIS A 89 -20.98 7.47 5.13
CA HIS A 89 -22.40 7.11 5.11
C HIS A 89 -23.19 8.11 4.26
N VAL A 90 -23.17 7.90 2.94
CA VAL A 90 -23.82 8.78 1.96
C VAL A 90 -24.78 7.96 1.11
N ARG A 91 -26.06 8.34 1.06
CA ARG A 91 -27.08 7.63 0.26
C ARG A 91 -26.96 7.89 -1.24
N ASN A 92 -26.42 9.06 -1.61
CA ASN A 92 -26.25 9.47 -3.01
C ASN A 92 -24.78 9.29 -3.45
N PRO A 93 -24.49 8.45 -4.47
CA PRO A 93 -23.13 8.23 -4.95
C PRO A 93 -22.47 9.49 -5.53
N ARG A 94 -23.25 10.48 -6.01
CA ARG A 94 -22.70 11.76 -6.46
C ARG A 94 -22.03 12.52 -5.31
N ASN A 95 -22.75 12.64 -4.19
CA ASN A 95 -22.25 13.31 -2.99
C ASN A 95 -21.04 12.57 -2.41
N LEU A 96 -20.99 11.23 -2.55
CA LEU A 96 -19.82 10.44 -2.17
C LEU A 96 -18.58 10.86 -2.97
N VAL A 97 -18.71 10.98 -4.30
CA VAL A 97 -17.62 11.43 -5.18
C VAL A 97 -17.19 12.85 -4.80
N GLU A 98 -18.13 13.77 -4.60
CA GLU A 98 -17.84 15.15 -4.19
C GLU A 98 -17.07 15.22 -2.86
N HIS A 99 -17.48 14.44 -1.85
CA HIS A 99 -16.77 14.37 -0.57
C HIS A 99 -15.35 13.84 -0.70
N VAL A 100 -15.15 12.79 -1.51
CA VAL A 100 -13.83 12.22 -1.76
C VAL A 100 -12.95 13.26 -2.49
N THR A 101 -13.46 13.85 -3.56
CA THR A 101 -12.73 14.87 -4.33
C THR A 101 -12.36 16.08 -3.47
N ALA A 102 -13.30 16.65 -2.72
CA ALA A 102 -13.04 17.78 -1.83
C ALA A 102 -11.95 17.45 -0.79
N SER A 103 -11.98 16.23 -0.22
CA SER A 103 -10.98 15.77 0.74
C SER A 103 -9.58 15.70 0.13
N PHE A 104 -9.44 15.21 -1.11
CA PHE A 104 -8.15 15.18 -1.82
C PHE A 104 -7.66 16.57 -2.25
N VAL A 105 -8.56 17.46 -2.66
CA VAL A 105 -8.19 18.85 -2.98
C VAL A 105 -7.63 19.55 -1.74
N LEU A 106 -8.33 19.45 -0.61
CA LEU A 106 -7.86 20.00 0.66
C LEU A 106 -6.56 19.35 1.14
N HIS A 107 -6.44 18.03 0.99
CA HIS A 107 -5.21 17.29 1.32
C HIS A 107 -4.00 17.84 0.56
N ASN A 108 -4.15 18.02 -0.76
CA ASN A 108 -3.08 18.53 -1.61
C ASN A 108 -2.76 19.99 -1.32
N PHE A 109 -3.77 20.80 -0.99
CA PHE A 109 -3.57 22.19 -0.56
C PHE A 109 -2.71 22.25 0.70
N LEU A 110 -3.05 21.47 1.73
CA LEU A 110 -2.27 21.44 2.98
C LEU A 110 -0.82 21.00 2.76
N ILE A 111 -0.59 19.97 1.94
CA ILE A 111 0.77 19.54 1.58
C ILE A 111 1.56 20.68 0.94
N ARG A 112 0.93 21.45 0.05
CA ARG A 112 1.58 22.60 -0.62
C ARG A 112 1.94 23.72 0.34
N GLU A 113 1.12 23.96 1.35
CA GLU A 113 1.38 24.96 2.40
C GLU A 113 2.38 24.47 3.46
N GLY A 114 2.95 23.26 3.31
CA GLY A 114 3.97 22.72 4.22
C GLY A 114 3.39 22.12 5.50
N GLU A 115 2.09 21.87 5.55
CA GLU A 115 1.42 21.24 6.68
C GLU A 115 1.96 19.81 6.87
N GLN A 116 2.32 19.46 8.11
CA GLN A 116 2.76 18.10 8.41
C GLN A 116 1.58 17.13 8.36
N MET A 117 1.81 16.01 7.67
CA MET A 117 0.84 14.92 7.60
C MET A 117 1.11 13.93 8.72
N ILE A 118 0.06 13.21 9.12
CA ILE A 118 0.12 12.14 10.12
C ILE A 118 1.29 11.20 9.79
N ASP A 119 2.12 10.96 10.81
CA ASP A 119 3.28 10.09 10.68
C ASP A 119 2.89 8.61 10.65
N GLU A 120 3.84 7.74 10.31
CA GLU A 120 3.57 6.31 10.17
C GLU A 120 3.21 5.64 11.51
N ALA A 121 3.68 6.17 12.64
CA ALA A 121 3.40 5.65 13.97
C ALA A 121 1.97 5.98 14.41
N GLU A 122 1.51 7.20 14.15
CA GLU A 122 0.14 7.63 14.40
C GLU A 122 -0.85 6.93 13.46
N LEU A 123 -0.43 6.62 12.22
CA LEU A 123 -1.23 5.82 11.29
C LEU A 123 -1.44 4.37 11.77
N ALA A 124 -0.46 3.83 12.49
CA ALA A 124 -0.47 2.47 13.01
C ALA A 124 -1.26 2.33 14.32
N ARG A 125 -1.71 3.45 14.93
CA ARG A 125 -2.51 3.41 16.16
C ARG A 125 -3.82 2.64 15.93
N PRO A 126 -4.23 1.76 16.86
CA PRO A 126 -5.52 1.11 16.80
C PRO A 126 -6.61 2.19 16.72
N ILE A 127 -7.48 2.06 15.72
CA ILE A 127 -8.65 2.92 15.61
C ILE A 127 -9.59 2.46 16.72
N ASN A 128 -9.75 3.26 17.78
CA ASN A 128 -10.85 3.03 18.72
C ASN A 128 -12.13 3.48 18.01
N ASP A 129 -13.02 2.53 17.74
CA ASP A 129 -14.28 2.74 17.03
C ASP A 129 -15.19 3.79 17.71
N ASN A 130 -14.88 4.15 18.97
CA ASN A 130 -15.62 5.13 19.76
C ASN A 130 -15.03 6.55 19.81
N GLU A 131 -14.00 6.89 19.03
CA GLU A 131 -13.53 8.29 18.93
C GLU A 131 -14.36 9.13 17.92
N MET A 132 -15.66 8.84 17.82
CA MET A 132 -16.65 9.77 17.28
C MET A 132 -17.24 10.58 18.44
N LEU A 133 -16.82 11.85 18.53
CA LEU A 133 -17.49 12.87 19.34
C LEU A 133 -17.53 12.62 20.86
N VAL A 134 -16.39 12.73 21.54
CA VAL A 134 -16.41 13.14 22.97
C VAL A 134 -16.13 14.63 23.03
N GLY A 135 -17.10 15.40 22.52
CA GLY A 135 -17.31 16.72 23.09
C GLY A 135 -17.83 16.49 24.51
N ALA A 136 -17.01 16.80 25.51
CA ALA A 136 -17.33 16.82 26.93
C ALA A 136 -17.78 15.49 27.56
N ILE A 137 -16.84 14.68 28.08
CA ILE A 137 -17.12 13.79 29.22
C ILE A 137 -15.92 13.83 30.19
N ASP A 138 -16.28 13.97 31.46
CA ASP A 138 -15.52 14.24 32.68
C ASP A 138 -14.39 13.22 32.96
N GLU A 139 -13.29 13.71 33.52
CA GLU A 139 -11.96 13.10 33.65
C GLU A 139 -11.86 11.98 34.70
N GLN A 140 -12.98 11.45 35.21
CA GLN A 140 -13.00 10.68 36.47
C GLN A 140 -13.52 9.22 36.39
N LEU A 141 -13.55 8.58 35.22
CA LEU A 141 -14.00 7.17 35.11
C LEU A 141 -13.10 6.30 34.21
N ILE A 142 -11.82 6.18 34.53
CA ILE A 142 -10.93 5.17 33.92
C ILE A 142 -10.12 4.49 35.04
N ASP A 143 -10.74 3.56 35.75
CA ASP A 143 -10.14 2.96 36.96
C ASP A 143 -9.61 1.52 36.80
N ASP A 144 -9.47 0.97 35.58
CA ASP A 144 -8.74 -0.30 35.38
C ASP A 144 -8.00 -0.35 34.02
N VAL A 145 -7.05 0.57 33.87
CA VAL A 145 -6.10 0.71 32.74
C VAL A 145 -5.19 -0.53 32.49
N PRO A 146 -4.72 -1.30 33.49
CA PRO A 146 -3.61 -2.25 33.27
C PRO A 146 -3.98 -3.47 32.40
N GLU A 147 -5.21 -3.97 32.50
CA GLU A 147 -5.64 -5.15 31.75
C GLU A 147 -5.94 -4.82 30.28
N ALA A 148 -6.53 -3.64 30.03
CA ALA A 148 -6.78 -3.13 28.69
C ALA A 148 -5.47 -2.83 27.94
N GLU A 149 -4.48 -2.27 28.63
CA GLU A 149 -3.16 -1.96 28.06
C GLU A 149 -2.41 -3.24 27.65
N ARG A 150 -2.47 -4.29 28.47
CA ARG A 150 -1.86 -5.59 28.16
C ARG A 150 -2.49 -6.28 26.95
N VAL A 151 -3.82 -6.29 26.86
CA VAL A 151 -4.54 -6.88 25.71
C VAL A 151 -4.25 -6.11 24.41
N LEU A 152 -4.14 -4.79 24.48
CA LEU A 152 -3.78 -3.95 23.33
C LEU A 152 -2.33 -4.16 22.89
N GLN A 153 -1.43 -4.40 23.85
CA GLN A 153 -0.03 -4.67 23.59
C GLN A 153 0.16 -6.05 22.91
N ASP A 154 -0.50 -7.09 23.42
CA ASP A 154 -0.50 -8.43 22.81
C ASP A 154 -1.07 -8.42 21.37
N ALA A 155 -2.15 -7.66 21.15
CA ALA A 155 -2.75 -7.52 19.82
C ALA A 155 -1.90 -6.70 18.83
N ALA A 156 -1.10 -5.75 19.33
CA ALA A 156 -0.16 -4.98 18.54
C ALA A 156 1.08 -5.82 18.16
N GLU A 157 1.56 -6.65 19.07
CA GLU A 157 2.68 -7.58 18.83
C GLU A 157 2.31 -8.67 17.81
N ALA A 158 1.14 -9.29 17.93
CA ALA A 158 0.67 -10.30 16.95
C ALA A 158 0.53 -9.73 15.52
N ARG A 159 0.06 -8.48 15.37
CA ARG A 159 -0.01 -7.80 14.06
C ARG A 159 1.36 -7.33 13.56
N GLY A 160 2.25 -6.99 14.48
CA GLY A 160 3.63 -6.65 14.20
C GLY A 160 4.37 -7.84 13.61
N GLU A 161 4.22 -9.02 14.20
CA GLU A 161 4.86 -10.27 13.74
C GLU A 161 4.32 -10.77 12.39
N GLU A 162 3.00 -10.76 12.16
CA GLU A 162 2.43 -11.15 10.85
C GLU A 162 2.94 -10.26 9.72
N LYS A 163 3.02 -8.94 9.95
CA LYS A 163 3.57 -8.01 8.98
C LYS A 163 5.08 -8.17 8.83
N ARG A 164 5.81 -8.40 9.93
CA ARG A 164 7.27 -8.61 9.89
C ARG A 164 7.60 -9.86 9.09
N LEU A 165 6.95 -10.99 9.37
CA LEU A 165 7.16 -12.26 8.67
C LEU A 165 6.90 -12.13 7.17
N PHE A 166 5.85 -11.40 6.78
CA PHE A 166 5.56 -11.09 5.37
C PHE A 166 6.67 -10.27 4.67
N TYR A 167 7.35 -9.38 5.41
CA TYR A 167 8.43 -8.55 4.87
C TYR A 167 9.84 -9.16 5.03
N THR A 168 10.08 -9.99 6.06
CA THR A 168 11.40 -10.56 6.38
C THR A 168 11.66 -11.89 5.68
N ASP A 169 10.66 -12.74 5.43
CA ASP A 169 10.86 -13.99 4.65
C ASP A 169 11.18 -13.75 3.17
N HIS A 170 11.12 -12.50 2.70
CA HIS A 170 11.45 -12.11 1.32
C HIS A 170 12.65 -11.14 1.22
N LEU A 171 13.45 -11.00 2.29
CA LEU A 171 14.71 -10.27 2.29
C LEU A 171 15.90 -11.18 2.72
N LEU A 172 16.19 -12.11 1.81
CA LEU A 172 17.37 -12.98 1.55
C LEU A 172 18.72 -12.67 2.25
N PRO A 173 19.56 -13.70 2.48
CA PRO A 173 21.01 -13.60 2.32
C PRO A 173 21.48 -14.21 0.98
N LEU A 174 22.13 -13.38 0.14
CA LEU A 174 23.07 -13.82 -0.91
C LEU A 174 24.48 -13.97 -0.28
N PRO A 175 25.40 -14.73 -0.90
CA PRO A 175 26.23 -15.74 -0.25
C PRO A 175 27.36 -15.18 0.62
N GLU A 176 27.68 -15.88 1.71
CA GLU A 176 29.02 -15.89 2.27
C GLU A 176 29.83 -16.94 1.48
N GLU A 177 30.82 -16.48 0.72
CA GLU A 177 31.91 -17.32 0.22
C GLU A 177 32.89 -17.60 1.36
N GLU A 178 33.55 -18.77 1.29
CA GLU A 178 34.57 -19.34 2.21
C GLU A 178 33.95 -20.01 3.46
N GLU A 179 34.05 -21.32 3.69
CA GLU A 179 35.22 -22.20 3.64
C GLU A 179 34.85 -23.62 3.16
N ARG A 180 35.68 -24.22 2.29
CA ARG A 180 35.98 -25.67 2.32
C ARG A 180 37.42 -25.88 1.87
N GLU A 181 38.32 -25.91 2.84
CA GLU A 181 39.54 -26.70 2.73
C GLU A 181 39.22 -28.19 2.99
N ASP A 182 39.86 -29.01 2.16
CA ASP A 182 40.35 -30.37 2.37
C ASP A 182 39.47 -31.62 2.09
N ASP A 183 40.05 -32.39 1.15
CA ASP A 183 40.19 -33.84 1.05
C ASP A 183 39.00 -34.70 0.58
N ASP A 184 39.11 -35.18 -0.65
CA ASP A 184 39.10 -36.63 -0.91
C ASP A 184 39.89 -36.96 -2.19
N GLU A 185 41.05 -37.56 -1.97
CA GLU A 185 41.90 -38.30 -2.88
C GLU A 185 41.22 -39.63 -3.24
N ILE A 186 40.80 -39.85 -4.50
CA ILE A 186 40.61 -41.20 -5.07
C ILE A 186 41.10 -41.22 -6.53
N ASP A 187 42.37 -41.59 -6.65
CA ASP A 187 43.00 -42.56 -7.56
C ASP A 187 42.15 -43.20 -8.68
N GLY A 188 42.74 -43.36 -9.88
CA GLY A 188 42.23 -44.32 -10.89
C GLY A 188 42.48 -43.99 -12.36
N ASP A 189 43.68 -44.36 -12.84
CA ASP A 189 43.99 -44.95 -14.16
C ASP A 189 43.09 -44.65 -15.38
N LEU A 190 43.63 -43.95 -16.38
CA LEU A 190 44.06 -44.47 -17.71
C LEU A 190 44.51 -43.34 -18.66
#